data_AF-A0A0A9YGQ7-F1
#
_entry.id   AF-A0A0A9YGQ7-F1
#
_cell.length_a   1.000
_cell.length_b   1.000
_cell.length_c   1.000
_cell.angle_alpha   90.00
_cell.angle_beta   90.00
_cell.angle_gamma   90.00
#
_symmetry.space_group_name_H-M   'P 1'
#
loop_
_entity.id
_entity.type
_entity.pdbx_description
1 polymer ?
#
loop_
_entity_poly.entity_id
_entity_poly.type
_entity_poly.pdbx_seq_one_letter_code
_entity_poly.pdbx_strand_id
1 'polypeptide(L)'
;MAYKFQKCFDVALKLVEEGGQLIKARLWAPKTISTKTSAKDFVTETDQEIEDLIIKGISCSLLDEYNFQFIGEETASKEQKPLALTDEPTWIIDPVDGTLN
;
A
#
# COMPACT_ATOMS: atom_id res chain seq x y z
N MET A 1 -22.51 -18.35 2.93
CA MET A 1 -21.49 -17.95 3.92
C MET A 1 -20.24 -17.32 3.27
N ALA A 2 -20.32 -16.77 2.04
CA ALA A 2 -19.19 -16.17 1.31
C ALA A 2 -19.22 -14.62 1.24
N TYR A 3 -20.25 -13.97 1.79
CA TYR A 3 -20.52 -12.55 1.54
C TYR A 3 -19.89 -11.55 2.51
N LYS A 4 -19.28 -12.02 3.62
CA LYS A 4 -18.86 -11.12 4.71
C LYS A 4 -17.69 -10.19 4.32
N PHE A 5 -16.88 -10.58 3.33
CA PHE A 5 -15.70 -9.82 2.90
C PHE A 5 -15.71 -9.42 1.44
N GLN A 6 -16.82 -9.64 0.71
CA GLN A 6 -16.87 -9.31 -0.71
C GLN A 6 -16.60 -7.81 -0.93
N LYS A 7 -17.21 -6.95 -0.12
CA LYS A 7 -16.96 -5.50 -0.17
C LYS A 7 -15.50 -5.15 0.11
N CYS A 8 -14.86 -5.80 1.10
CA CYS A 8 -13.45 -5.60 1.39
C CYS A 8 -12.58 -6.00 0.20
N PHE A 9 -12.87 -7.14 -0.41
CA PHE A 9 -12.17 -7.62 -1.59
C PHE A 9 -12.32 -6.67 -2.78
N ASP A 10 -13.54 -6.21 -3.08
CA ASP A 10 -13.81 -5.33 -4.21
C ASP A 10 -13.09 -3.98 -4.06
N VAL A 11 -13.08 -3.42 -2.84
CA VAL A 11 -12.32 -2.19 -2.52
C VAL A 11 -10.82 -2.43 -2.69
N ALA A 12 -10.29 -3.52 -2.12
CA ALA A 12 -8.87 -3.83 -2.22
C ALA A 12 -8.43 -4.04 -3.66
N LEU A 13 -9.21 -4.79 -4.46
CA LEU A 13 -8.91 -5.06 -5.86
C LEU A 13 -8.81 -3.76 -6.67
N LYS A 14 -9.76 -2.85 -6.48
CA LYS A 14 -9.73 -1.54 -7.15
C LYS A 14 -8.48 -0.74 -6.79
N LEU A 15 -8.12 -0.69 -5.51
CA LEU A 15 -6.95 0.07 -5.04
C LEU A 15 -5.63 -0.53 -5.54
N VAL A 16 -5.53 -1.86 -5.59
CA VAL A 16 -4.36 -2.56 -6.14
C VAL A 16 -4.23 -2.30 -7.66
N GLU A 17 -5.33 -2.28 -8.40
CA GLU A 17 -5.31 -1.91 -9.82
C GLU A 17 -4.84 -0.47 -10.02
N GLU A 18 -5.30 0.48 -9.21
CA GLU A 18 -4.84 1.88 -9.22
C GLU A 18 -3.35 1.99 -8.90
N GLY A 19 -2.87 1.31 -7.85
CA GLY A 19 -1.45 1.24 -7.50
C GLY A 19 -0.61 0.66 -8.64
N GLY A 20 -1.07 -0.40 -9.29
CA GLY A 20 -0.40 -1.00 -10.46
C GLY A 20 -0.29 -0.05 -11.66
N GLN A 21 -1.27 0.84 -11.86
CA GLN A 21 -1.17 1.89 -12.88
C GLN A 21 -0.14 2.96 -12.52
N LEU A 22 -0.02 3.34 -11.24
CA LEU A 22 1.02 4.26 -10.77
C LEU A 22 2.42 3.69 -11.00
N ILE A 23 2.64 2.41 -10.68
CA ILE A 23 3.92 1.72 -10.95
C ILE A 23 4.24 1.79 -12.46
N LYS A 24 3.29 1.41 -13.32
CA LYS A 24 3.48 1.44 -14.79
C LYS A 24 3.81 2.85 -15.30
N ALA A 25 3.08 3.86 -14.83
CA ALA A 25 3.31 5.25 -15.21
C ALA A 25 4.73 5.70 -14.81
N ARG A 26 5.18 5.33 -13.61
CA ARG A 26 6.52 5.66 -13.10
C ARG A 26 7.65 4.89 -13.81
N LEU A 27 7.43 3.64 -14.20
CA LEU A 27 8.39 2.85 -14.97
C LEU A 27 8.64 3.42 -16.37
N TRP A 28 7.61 3.98 -17.01
CA TRP A 28 7.70 4.52 -18.37
C TRP A 28 7.89 6.04 -18.44
N ALA A 29 7.85 6.74 -17.31
CA ALA A 29 8.16 8.16 -17.25
C ALA A 29 9.64 8.41 -17.62
N PRO A 30 9.97 9.51 -18.33
CA PRO A 30 11.35 9.87 -18.62
C PRO A 30 12.13 10.07 -17.32
N LYS A 31 13.01 9.13 -16.99
CA LYS A 31 13.88 9.23 -15.82
C LYS A 31 14.89 10.34 -16.09
N THR A 32 14.62 11.54 -15.59
CA THR A 32 15.67 12.55 -15.44
C THR A 32 16.55 12.03 -14.30
N ILE A 33 17.57 11.23 -14.63
CA ILE A 33 18.60 10.82 -13.68
C ILE A 33 19.40 12.09 -13.36
N SER A 34 18.84 12.92 -12.48
CA SER A 34 19.63 13.92 -11.79
C SER A 34 20.63 13.13 -10.93
N THR A 35 21.90 13.49 -11.01
CA THR A 35 23.06 12.78 -10.45
C THR A 35 23.10 12.70 -8.92
N LYS A 36 21.95 12.73 -8.23
CA LYS A 36 21.84 12.72 -6.77
C LYS A 36 20.74 11.81 -6.19
N THR A 37 19.88 11.18 -7.00
CA THR A 37 18.83 10.27 -6.50
C THR A 37 19.17 8.83 -6.89
N SER A 38 19.34 7.94 -5.91
CA SER A 38 19.62 6.54 -6.17
C SER A 38 18.36 5.82 -6.65
N ALA A 39 18.51 4.71 -7.39
CA ALA A 39 17.38 3.89 -7.78
C ALA A 39 16.54 3.44 -6.56
N LYS A 40 17.20 3.22 -5.42
CA LYS A 40 16.58 2.86 -4.15
C LYS A 40 15.62 3.94 -3.64
N ASP A 41 16.00 5.22 -3.73
CA ASP A 41 15.16 6.33 -3.27
C ASP A 41 13.86 6.45 -4.09
N PHE A 42 13.92 6.15 -5.39
CA PHE A 42 12.75 6.19 -6.27
C PHE A 42 11.76 5.07 -5.98
N VAL A 43 12.26 3.87 -5.64
CA VAL A 43 11.38 2.76 -5.30
C VAL A 43 10.69 3.06 -3.97
N THR A 44 11.45 3.49 -2.95
CA THR A 44 10.89 3.92 -1.65
C THR A 44 9.83 5.02 -1.76
N GLU A 45 9.98 6.00 -2.65
CA GLU A 45 8.93 7.01 -2.88
C GLU A 45 7.67 6.43 -3.54
N THR A 46 7.84 5.40 -4.38
CA THR A 46 6.72 4.72 -5.04
C THR A 46 6.00 3.79 -4.07
N ASP A 47 6.75 3.05 -3.24
CA ASP A 47 6.23 2.20 -2.17
C ASP A 47 5.34 3.00 -1.21
N GLN A 48 5.85 4.15 -0.75
CA GLN A 48 5.11 5.01 0.18
C GLN A 48 3.84 5.61 -0.44
N GLU A 49 3.87 5.99 -1.73
CA GLU A 49 2.69 6.53 -2.40
C GLU A 49 1.58 5.47 -2.55
N ILE A 50 1.97 4.22 -2.88
CA ILE A 50 1.03 3.11 -3.04
C ILE A 50 0.47 2.67 -1.69
N GLU A 51 1.30 2.56 -0.66
CA GLU A 51 0.84 2.21 0.68
C GLU A 51 -0.15 3.26 1.20
N ASP A 52 0.15 4.56 1.04
CA ASP A 52 -0.76 5.65 1.38
C ASP A 52 -2.09 5.57 0.62
N LEU A 53 -2.05 5.26 -0.68
CA LEU A 53 -3.24 5.11 -1.52
C LEU A 53 -4.13 3.99 -0.99
N ILE A 54 -3.54 2.84 -0.65
CA ILE A 54 -4.27 1.67 -0.17
C ILE A 54 -4.87 1.95 1.21
N ILE A 55 -4.08 2.47 2.16
CA ILE A 55 -4.54 2.77 3.53
C ILE A 55 -5.68 3.80 3.49
N LYS A 56 -5.52 4.90 2.75
CA LYS A 56 -6.55 5.94 2.62
C LYS A 56 -7.80 5.40 1.94
N GLY A 57 -7.65 4.64 0.85
CA GLY A 57 -8.76 4.07 0.11
C GLY A 57 -9.62 3.11 0.93
N ILE A 58 -8.97 2.21 1.68
CA ILE A 58 -9.64 1.30 2.62
C ILE A 58 -10.33 2.09 3.72
N SER A 59 -9.61 3.04 4.31
CA SER A 59 -10.12 3.88 5.41
C SER A 59 -11.40 4.60 4.99
N CYS A 60 -11.39 5.29 3.85
CA CYS A 60 -12.55 6.02 3.35
C CYS A 60 -13.72 5.13 2.92
N SER A 61 -13.46 3.88 2.52
CA SER A 61 -14.50 3.00 1.96
C SER A 61 -15.18 2.11 3.00
N LEU A 62 -14.50 1.83 4.12
CA LEU A 62 -14.90 0.75 5.04
C LEU A 62 -14.91 1.14 6.53
N LEU A 63 -14.34 2.27 6.97
CA LEU A 63 -14.31 2.63 8.40
C LEU A 63 -15.68 2.88 9.02
N ASP A 64 -16.69 3.20 8.22
CA ASP A 64 -18.07 3.38 8.71
C ASP A 64 -18.75 2.06 9.11
N GLU A 65 -18.23 0.92 8.61
CA GLU A 65 -18.84 -0.40 8.81
C GLU A 65 -18.01 -1.34 9.70
N TYR A 66 -16.71 -1.08 9.82
CA TYR A 66 -15.77 -1.99 10.46
C TYR A 66 -14.63 -1.23 11.14
N ASN A 67 -14.18 -1.77 12.27
CA ASN A 67 -12.90 -1.39 12.86
C ASN A 67 -11.80 -2.25 12.21
N PHE A 68 -10.72 -1.62 11.76
CA PHE A 68 -9.56 -2.31 11.20
C PHE A 68 -8.24 -1.77 11.73
N GLN A 69 -7.22 -2.61 11.70
CA GLN A 69 -5.82 -2.22 11.89
C GLN A 69 -5.04 -2.34 10.59
N PHE A 70 -3.93 -1.60 10.49
CA PHE A 70 -3.03 -1.64 9.34
C PHE A 70 -1.63 -2.06 9.77
N ILE A 71 -1.03 -2.94 8.98
CA ILE A 71 0.37 -3.33 9.07
C ILE A 71 0.95 -3.16 7.67
N GLY A 72 1.69 -2.07 7.44
CA GLY A 72 2.38 -1.79 6.18
C GLY A 72 3.89 -1.92 6.32
N GLU A 73 4.59 -2.36 5.28
CA GLU A 73 6.06 -2.43 5.26
C GLU A 73 6.70 -1.07 5.54
N GLU A 74 6.20 -0.01 4.90
CA GLU A 74 6.76 1.34 5.02
C GLU A 74 6.27 2.04 6.29
N THR A 75 5.02 1.85 6.68
CA THR A 75 4.45 2.42 7.93
C THR A 75 5.05 1.78 9.18
N ALA A 76 5.30 0.47 9.19
CA ALA A 76 5.96 -0.20 10.30
C ALA A 76 7.37 0.35 10.53
N SER A 77 8.09 0.63 9.44
CA SER A 77 9.42 1.25 9.47
C SER A 77 9.39 2.68 10.01
N LYS A 78 8.34 3.45 9.71
CA LYS A 78 8.18 4.85 10.17
C LYS A 78 7.74 4.98 11.63
N GLU A 79 6.82 4.14 12.10
CA GLU A 79 6.20 4.34 13.42
C GLU A 79 6.95 3.66 14.60
N GLN A 80 7.94 2.80 14.34
CA GLN A 80 8.66 2.01 15.38
C GLN A 80 7.73 1.32 16.40
N LYS A 81 6.48 1.04 16.01
CA LYS A 81 5.51 0.38 16.88
C LYS A 81 5.72 -1.13 16.81
N PRO A 82 5.60 -1.85 17.94
CA PRO A 82 5.57 -3.31 17.89
C PRO A 82 4.38 -3.75 17.04
N LEU A 83 4.68 -4.49 15.97
CA LEU A 83 3.70 -5.14 15.10
C LEU A 83 3.00 -6.24 15.90
N ALA A 84 1.88 -5.90 16.54
CA ALA A 84 1.04 -6.85 17.24
C ALA A 84 -0.14 -7.20 16.34
N LEU A 85 -0.12 -8.39 15.74
CA LEU A 85 -1.31 -8.95 15.12
C LEU A 85 -2.29 -9.34 16.24
N THR A 86 -3.50 -8.79 16.20
CA THR A 86 -4.55 -9.03 17.20
C THR A 86 -5.73 -9.77 16.56
N ASP A 87 -6.78 -10.05 17.34
CA ASP A 87 -8.02 -10.62 16.81
C ASP A 87 -8.85 -9.61 16.00
N GLU A 88 -8.48 -8.32 16.01
CA GLU A 88 -9.13 -7.30 15.20
C GLU A 88 -8.82 -7.52 13.70
N PRO A 89 -9.81 -7.34 12.80
CA PRO A 89 -9.58 -7.38 11.36
C PRO A 89 -8.40 -6.49 10.94
N THR A 90 -7.38 -7.06 10.31
CA THR A 90 -6.12 -6.36 10.03
C THR A 90 -5.75 -6.46 8.55
N TRP A 91 -5.42 -5.33 7.93
CA TRP A 91 -4.86 -5.27 6.58
C TRP A 91 -3.34 -5.31 6.65
N ILE A 92 -2.75 -6.32 6.01
CA ILE A 92 -1.30 -6.46 5.87
C ILE A 92 -0.95 -6.05 4.44
N ILE A 93 -0.09 -5.04 4.29
CA ILE A 93 0.18 -4.37 3.02
C ILE A 93 1.69 -4.39 2.76
N ASP A 94 2.06 -4.95 1.62
CA ASP A 94 3.36 -4.81 0.98
C ASP A 94 3.08 -4.08 -0.36
N PRO A 95 3.50 -2.81 -0.50
CA PRO A 95 3.14 -2.00 -1.66
C PRO A 95 3.86 -2.45 -2.94
N VAL A 96 5.10 -2.94 -2.85
CA VAL A 96 5.87 -3.49 -3.97
C VAL A 96 6.81 -4.59 -3.49
N ASP A 97 6.36 -5.84 -3.60
CA ASP A 97 7.22 -7.00 -3.36
C ASP A 97 8.33 -7.07 -4.43
N GLY A 98 9.57 -7.17 -3.99
CA GLY A 98 10.74 -7.23 -4.86
C GLY A 98 11.21 -5.87 -5.34
N THR A 99 11.25 -4.87 -4.46
CA THR A 99 11.81 -3.51 -4.60
C THR A 99 13.13 -3.40 -5.40
N LEU A 100 13.88 -4.49 -5.55
CA LEU A 100 15.18 -4.56 -6.24
C LEU A 100 15.19 -5.37 -7.56
N ASN A 101 14.05 -5.92 -8.00
CA ASN A 101 13.91 -6.69 -9.25
C ASN A 101 13.66 -5.80 -10.46
#